data_AF-A0A2N5DTJ4-F1
#
_entry.id   AF-A0A2N5DTJ4-F1
#
_cell.length_a   1.000
_cell.length_b   1.000
_cell.length_c   1.000
_cell.angle_alpha   90.00
_cell.angle_beta   90.00
_cell.angle_gamma   90.00
#
_symmetry.space_group_name_H-M   'P 1'
#
loop_
_entity.id
_entity.type
_entity.pdbx_description
1 polymer ?
#
loop_
_entity_poly.entity_id
_entity_poly.type
_entity_poly.pdbx_seq_one_letter_code
_entity_poly.pdbx_strand_id
1 'polypeptide(L)'
;MDTITAEPTPVGVMLVEEFLKPLNISQQQLADKMQVPLELICQIIDGSHRITANEAGQLSALFNMSAEFWLNLQATHDRWKASMMISGALDAYDNLVKAVPMLGGNPSKQAYEEALVLAEHLVEHDIDHPLFKIICDKITAYEDSAPEYAEFNARIAELDKLGGYESNPSVKGSSLVKK
;
A
#
# COMPACT_ATOMS: atom_id res chain seq x y z
N MET A 1 6.95 21.66 -13.01
CA MET A 1 5.72 20.99 -13.48
C MET A 1 6.02 19.52 -13.30
N ASP A 2 5.54 18.93 -12.22
CA ASP A 2 5.93 17.57 -11.82
C ASP A 2 5.14 16.56 -12.64
N THR A 3 5.71 16.19 -13.79
CA THR A 3 5.13 15.32 -14.82
C THR A 3 4.94 13.86 -14.37
N ILE A 4 5.26 13.54 -13.11
CA ILE A 4 5.18 12.19 -12.54
C ILE A 4 3.73 11.83 -12.13
N THR A 5 2.85 12.82 -11.98
CA THR A 5 1.48 12.61 -11.46
C THR A 5 0.44 12.28 -12.52
N ALA A 6 0.63 12.68 -13.78
CA ALA A 6 -0.34 12.42 -14.84
C ALA A 6 -0.29 10.94 -15.27
N GLU A 7 -1.46 10.31 -15.43
CA GLU A 7 -1.55 8.93 -15.93
C GLU A 7 -0.95 8.85 -17.34
N PRO A 8 0.07 8.00 -17.57
CA PRO A 8 0.61 7.80 -18.90
C PRO A 8 -0.41 7.07 -19.77
N THR A 9 -0.44 7.37 -21.07
CA THR A 9 -1.38 6.75 -22.00
C THR A 9 -1.27 5.22 -21.97
N PRO A 10 -2.34 4.49 -21.60
CA PRO A 10 -2.37 3.04 -21.66
C PRO A 10 -2.28 2.55 -23.11
N VAL A 11 -1.82 1.30 -23.30
CA VAL A 11 -1.74 0.66 -24.62
C VAL A 11 -3.09 0.70 -25.34
N GLY A 12 -4.18 0.38 -24.63
CA GLY A 12 -5.53 0.37 -25.19
C GLY A 12 -5.98 1.73 -25.75
N VAL A 13 -5.74 2.80 -25.00
CA VAL A 13 -6.06 4.17 -25.43
C VAL A 13 -5.21 4.56 -26.63
N MET A 14 -3.90 4.30 -26.58
CA MET A 14 -2.99 4.56 -27.70
C MET A 14 -3.46 3.83 -28.97
N LEU A 15 -3.77 2.54 -28.85
CA LEU A 15 -4.22 1.70 -29.96
C LEU A 15 -5.52 2.23 -30.59
N VAL A 16 -6.49 2.64 -29.76
CA VAL A 16 -7.78 3.13 -30.25
C VAL A 16 -7.66 4.51 -30.89
N GLU A 17 -7.06 5.45 -30.19
CA GLU A 17 -7.06 6.87 -30.59
C GLU A 17 -6.10 7.14 -31.75
N GLU A 18 -4.91 6.53 -31.75
CA GLU A 18 -3.86 6.85 -32.73
C GLU A 18 -3.83 5.88 -33.92
N PHE A 19 -4.44 4.70 -33.82
CA PHE A 19 -4.38 3.68 -34.88
C PHE A 19 -5.76 3.25 -35.37
N LEU A 20 -6.64 2.72 -34.51
CA LEU A 20 -7.91 2.16 -34.96
C LEU A 20 -8.86 3.22 -35.53
N LYS A 21 -9.05 4.35 -34.83
CA LYS A 21 -9.92 5.43 -35.32
C LYS A 21 -9.38 6.08 -36.61
N PRO A 22 -8.08 6.48 -36.70
CA PRO A 22 -7.58 7.13 -37.92
C PRO A 22 -7.56 6.20 -39.14
N LEU A 23 -7.36 4.90 -38.94
CA LEU A 23 -7.37 3.89 -40.02
C LEU A 23 -8.76 3.33 -40.31
N ASN A 24 -9.79 3.72 -39.55
CA ASN A 24 -11.15 3.21 -39.64
C ASN A 24 -11.21 1.67 -39.55
N ILE A 25 -10.45 1.10 -38.61
CA ILE A 25 -10.38 -0.34 -38.34
C ILE A 25 -11.19 -0.64 -37.07
N SER A 26 -12.08 -1.62 -37.13
CA SER A 26 -12.83 -2.08 -35.96
C SER A 26 -12.01 -3.04 -35.08
N GLN A 27 -12.40 -3.18 -33.81
CA GLN A 27 -11.76 -4.13 -32.88
C GLN A 27 -11.84 -5.57 -33.40
N GLN A 28 -12.96 -5.95 -34.04
CA GLN A 28 -13.11 -7.25 -34.70
C GLN A 28 -12.10 -7.44 -35.84
N GLN A 29 -11.93 -6.42 -36.69
CA GLN A 29 -10.96 -6.50 -37.78
C GLN A 29 -9.53 -6.60 -37.27
N LEU A 30 -9.21 -5.97 -36.14
CA LEU A 30 -7.92 -6.15 -35.48
C LEU A 30 -7.76 -7.58 -34.95
N ALA A 31 -8.77 -8.11 -34.25
CA ALA A 31 -8.79 -9.48 -33.74
C ALA A 31 -8.55 -10.50 -34.86
N ASP A 32 -9.25 -10.34 -35.98
CA ASP A 32 -9.10 -11.19 -37.17
C ASP A 32 -7.69 -11.11 -37.76
N LYS A 33 -7.10 -9.90 -37.82
CA LYS A 33 -5.73 -9.67 -38.32
C LYS A 33 -4.66 -10.26 -37.41
N MET A 34 -4.88 -10.21 -36.09
CA MET A 34 -3.99 -10.82 -35.08
C MET A 34 -4.28 -12.31 -34.86
N GLN A 35 -5.35 -12.85 -35.44
CA GLN A 35 -5.79 -14.24 -35.21
C GLN A 35 -5.98 -14.55 -33.72
N VAL A 36 -6.53 -13.60 -32.97
CA VAL A 36 -6.85 -13.73 -31.54
C VAL A 36 -8.35 -13.54 -31.30
N PRO A 37 -8.91 -14.05 -30.20
CA PRO A 37 -10.30 -13.79 -29.84
C PRO A 37 -10.56 -12.29 -29.67
N LEU A 38 -11.77 -11.83 -30.03
CA LEU A 38 -12.17 -10.42 -29.85
C LEU A 38 -12.04 -10.01 -28.38
N GLU A 39 -12.34 -10.93 -27.46
CA GLU A 39 -12.25 -10.71 -26.02
C GLU A 39 -10.86 -10.24 -25.61
N LEU A 40 -9.80 -10.79 -26.22
CA LEU A 40 -8.43 -10.37 -25.93
C LEU A 40 -8.20 -8.92 -26.33
N ILE A 41 -8.71 -8.50 -27.50
CA ILE A 41 -8.59 -7.12 -27.96
C ILE A 41 -9.37 -6.17 -27.03
N CYS A 42 -10.57 -6.56 -26.60
CA CYS A 42 -11.33 -5.78 -25.63
C CYS A 42 -10.57 -5.62 -24.31
N GLN A 43 -9.95 -6.69 -23.81
CA GLN A 43 -9.15 -6.67 -22.58
C GLN A 43 -7.86 -5.83 -22.71
N ILE A 44 -7.24 -5.80 -23.90
CA ILE A 44 -6.12 -4.88 -24.18
C ILE A 44 -6.60 -3.43 -24.14
N ILE A 45 -7.79 -3.16 -24.69
CA ILE A 45 -8.36 -1.82 -24.78
C ILE A 45 -8.78 -1.28 -23.41
N ASP A 46 -9.43 -2.11 -22.59
CA ASP A 46 -9.82 -1.73 -21.22
C ASP A 46 -8.65 -1.78 -20.21
N GLY A 47 -7.51 -2.34 -20.61
CA GLY A 47 -6.30 -2.42 -19.80
C GLY A 47 -6.31 -3.51 -18.73
N SER A 48 -7.24 -4.47 -18.81
CA SER A 48 -7.28 -5.67 -17.97
C SER A 48 -6.29 -6.75 -18.43
N HIS A 49 -5.92 -6.77 -19.72
CA HIS A 49 -4.86 -7.62 -20.25
C HIS A 49 -3.59 -6.84 -20.50
N ARG A 50 -2.48 -7.36 -19.96
CA ARG A 50 -1.14 -6.84 -20.20
C ARG A 50 -0.60 -7.44 -21.49
N ILE A 51 -0.19 -6.61 -22.44
CA ILE A 51 0.32 -7.14 -23.70
C ILE A 51 1.59 -7.98 -23.50
N THR A 52 1.69 -9.06 -24.28
CA THR A 52 2.86 -9.95 -24.35
C THR A 52 3.83 -9.52 -25.45
N ALA A 53 5.05 -10.05 -25.44
CA ALA A 53 6.02 -9.80 -26.51
C ALA A 53 5.52 -10.28 -27.89
N ASN A 54 4.77 -11.39 -27.91
CA ASN A 54 4.17 -11.89 -29.15
C ASN A 54 3.09 -10.93 -29.69
N GLU A 55 2.19 -10.46 -28.83
CA GLU A 55 1.16 -9.49 -29.20
C GLU A 55 1.78 -8.17 -29.66
N ALA A 56 2.83 -7.69 -28.97
CA ALA A 56 3.59 -6.50 -29.39
C ALA A 56 4.25 -6.70 -30.77
N GLY A 57 4.77 -7.89 -31.07
CA GLY A 57 5.31 -8.25 -32.38
C GLY A 57 4.25 -8.23 -33.48
N GLN A 58 3.03 -8.71 -33.18
CA GLN A 58 1.91 -8.64 -34.11
C GLN A 58 1.44 -7.20 -34.36
N LEU A 59 1.28 -6.41 -33.30
CA LEU A 59 0.94 -4.99 -33.40
C LEU A 59 2.01 -4.22 -34.18
N SER A 60 3.28 -4.59 -34.00
CA SER A 60 4.41 -4.03 -34.75
C SER A 60 4.28 -4.29 -36.24
N ALA A 61 3.98 -5.53 -36.64
CA ALA A 61 3.78 -5.90 -38.04
C ALA A 61 2.56 -5.19 -38.66
N LEU A 62 1.50 -4.98 -37.89
CA LEU A 62 0.25 -4.38 -38.39
C LEU A 62 0.32 -2.85 -38.54
N PHE A 63 0.99 -2.17 -37.61
CA PHE A 63 0.98 -0.70 -37.52
C PHE A 63 2.32 -0.05 -37.87
N ASN A 64 3.31 -0.83 -38.30
CA ASN A 64 4.64 -0.35 -38.65
C ASN A 64 5.32 0.47 -37.53
N MET A 65 5.09 0.04 -36.30
CA MET A 65 5.74 0.55 -35.08
C MET A 65 6.64 -0.54 -34.52
N SER A 66 7.65 -0.21 -33.73
CA SER A 66 8.50 -1.26 -33.14
C SER A 66 7.74 -2.03 -32.04
N ALA A 67 8.09 -3.31 -31.80
CA ALA A 67 7.51 -4.05 -30.68
C ALA A 67 7.87 -3.39 -29.34
N GLU A 68 9.07 -2.81 -29.25
CA GLU A 68 9.56 -2.06 -28.10
C GLU A 68 8.68 -0.84 -27.80
N PHE A 69 8.11 -0.18 -28.81
CA PHE A 69 7.18 0.94 -28.59
C PHE A 69 5.99 0.50 -27.73
N TRP A 70 5.34 -0.60 -28.11
CA TRP A 70 4.19 -1.15 -27.39
C TRP A 70 4.57 -1.62 -25.98
N LEU A 71 5.68 -2.36 -25.87
CA LEU A 71 6.16 -2.84 -24.58
C LEU A 71 6.56 -1.69 -23.64
N ASN A 72 7.11 -0.61 -24.17
CA ASN A 72 7.47 0.58 -23.39
C ASN A 72 6.23 1.33 -22.88
N LEU A 73 5.15 1.41 -23.67
CA LEU A 73 3.88 1.96 -23.21
C LEU A 73 3.33 1.15 -22.03
N GLN A 74 3.28 -0.18 -22.18
CA GLN A 74 2.85 -1.07 -21.11
C GLN A 74 3.71 -0.89 -19.86
N ALA A 75 5.04 -0.96 -20.00
CA ALA A 75 5.96 -0.82 -18.88
C ALA A 75 5.86 0.54 -18.19
N THR A 76 5.55 1.60 -18.94
CA THR A 76 5.37 2.95 -18.38
C THR A 76 4.09 3.06 -17.58
N HIS A 77 2.98 2.51 -18.08
CA HIS A 77 1.73 2.43 -17.33
C HIS A 77 1.85 1.57 -16.08
N ASP A 78 2.51 0.41 -16.18
CA ASP A 78 2.76 -0.49 -15.04
C ASP A 78 3.54 0.22 -13.93
N ARG A 79 4.62 0.94 -14.31
CA ARG A 79 5.44 1.72 -13.37
C ARG A 79 4.64 2.82 -12.68
N TRP A 80 3.82 3.54 -13.44
CA TRP A 80 2.96 4.59 -12.87
C TRP A 80 1.94 4.01 -11.89
N LYS A 81 1.23 2.93 -12.25
CA LYS A 81 0.28 2.25 -11.35
C LYS A 81 0.95 1.82 -10.05
N ALA A 82 2.12 1.19 -10.12
CA ALA A 82 2.88 0.80 -8.94
C ALA A 82 3.26 2.02 -8.09
N SER A 83 3.72 3.11 -8.72
CA SER A 83 4.05 4.36 -8.03
C SER A 83 2.83 4.97 -7.33
N MET A 84 1.64 4.94 -7.94
CA MET A 84 0.40 5.43 -7.34
C MET A 84 -0.04 4.59 -6.16
N MET A 85 0.06 3.27 -6.24
CA MET A 85 -0.23 2.39 -5.10
C MET A 85 0.70 2.68 -3.91
N ILE A 86 2.00 2.85 -4.17
CA ILE A 86 2.97 3.20 -3.14
C ILE A 86 2.66 4.57 -2.54
N SER A 87 2.44 5.59 -3.38
CA SER A 87 2.11 6.94 -2.91
C SER A 87 0.86 6.94 -2.05
N GLY A 88 -0.23 6.31 -2.51
CA GLY A 88 -1.48 6.24 -1.77
C GLY A 88 -1.34 5.52 -0.43
N ALA A 89 -0.50 4.48 -0.35
CA ALA A 89 -0.21 3.80 0.92
C ALA A 89 0.57 4.70 1.89
N LEU A 90 1.56 5.45 1.40
CA LEU A 90 2.32 6.41 2.20
C LEU A 90 1.42 7.57 2.68
N ASP A 91 0.58 8.11 1.80
CA ASP A 91 -0.37 9.17 2.14
C ASP A 91 -1.39 8.70 3.19
N ALA A 92 -1.88 7.46 3.07
CA ALA A 92 -2.77 6.86 4.06
C ALA A 92 -2.07 6.69 5.42
N TYR A 93 -0.81 6.25 5.41
CA TYR A 93 -0.01 6.16 6.63
C TYR A 93 0.22 7.53 7.27
N ASP A 94 0.60 8.54 6.50
CA ASP A 94 0.82 9.91 7.01
C ASP A 94 -0.46 10.49 7.61
N ASN A 95 -1.61 10.24 6.99
CA ASN A 95 -2.91 10.65 7.53
C ASN A 95 -3.26 9.88 8.82
N LEU A 96 -2.93 8.60 8.88
CA LEU A 96 -3.10 7.80 10.09
C LEU A 96 -2.20 8.32 11.23
N VAL A 97 -0.93 8.64 10.96
CA VAL A 97 -0.01 9.22 11.95
C VAL A 97 -0.49 10.60 12.42
N LYS A 98 -1.10 11.41 11.55
CA LYS A 98 -1.72 12.68 11.97
C LYS A 98 -2.90 12.46 12.91
N ALA A 99 -3.71 11.42 12.69
CA ALA A 99 -4.85 11.10 13.53
C ALA A 99 -4.45 10.40 14.84
N VAL A 100 -3.41 9.56 14.79
CA VAL A 100 -2.87 8.81 15.93
C VAL A 100 -1.35 9.03 15.98
N PRO A 101 -0.89 10.14 16.60
CA PRO A 101 0.53 10.51 16.62
C PRO A 101 1.47 9.42 17.16
N MET A 102 0.93 8.54 18.02
CA MET A 102 1.66 7.42 18.60
C MET A 102 2.21 6.42 17.57
N LEU A 103 1.57 6.34 16.40
CA LEU A 103 2.01 5.43 15.34
C LEU A 103 3.26 5.93 14.61
N GLY A 104 3.64 7.19 14.81
CA GLY A 104 4.84 7.80 14.24
C GLY A 104 6.17 7.21 14.74
N GLY A 105 7.27 7.78 14.26
CA GLY A 105 8.64 7.33 14.58
C GLY A 105 9.20 7.87 15.90
N ASN A 106 8.64 8.96 16.43
CA ASN A 106 9.08 9.55 17.69
C ASN A 106 7.87 10.11 18.47
N PRO A 107 7.10 9.24 19.14
CA PRO A 107 5.93 9.66 19.86
C PRO A 107 6.31 10.51 21.09
N SER A 108 5.57 11.60 21.29
CA SER A 108 5.68 12.42 22.50
C SER A 108 4.92 11.78 23.65
N LYS A 109 5.14 12.27 24.88
CA LYS A 109 4.32 11.87 26.03
C LYS A 109 2.83 12.13 25.81
N GLN A 110 2.48 13.25 25.17
CA GLN A 110 1.10 13.54 24.80
C GLN A 110 0.54 12.49 23.83
N ALA A 111 1.32 12.07 22.83
CA ALA A 111 0.91 11.02 21.91
C ALA A 111 0.66 9.68 22.63
N TYR A 112 1.47 9.36 23.63
CA TYR A 112 1.28 8.20 24.50
C TYR A 112 -0.02 8.29 25.31
N GLU A 113 -0.30 9.44 25.93
CA GLU A 113 -1.54 9.66 26.70
C GLU A 113 -2.79 9.55 25.80
N GLU A 114 -2.76 10.17 24.61
CA GLU A 114 -3.83 10.06 23.62
C GLU A 114 -4.02 8.60 23.14
N ALA A 115 -2.93 7.85 23.00
CA ALA A 115 -2.99 6.44 22.62
C ALA A 115 -3.62 5.55 23.70
N LEU A 116 -3.39 5.84 24.99
CA LEU A 116 -4.06 5.12 26.07
C LEU A 116 -5.58 5.33 26.03
N VAL A 117 -6.02 6.57 25.82
CA VAL A 117 -7.46 6.89 25.66
C VAL A 117 -8.05 6.15 24.47
N LEU A 118 -7.33 6.10 23.35
CA LEU A 118 -7.77 5.37 22.17
C LEU A 118 -7.84 3.85 22.43
N ALA A 119 -6.85 3.28 23.13
CA ALA A 119 -6.84 1.87 23.48
C ALA A 119 -8.03 1.53 24.41
N GLU A 120 -8.31 2.37 25.40
CA GLU A 120 -9.48 2.22 26.28
C GLU A 120 -10.78 2.25 25.48
N HIS A 121 -10.95 3.23 24.58
CA HIS A 121 -12.12 3.32 23.72
C HIS A 121 -12.31 2.06 22.85
N LEU A 122 -11.23 1.52 22.29
CA LEU A 122 -11.26 0.31 21.47
C LEU A 122 -11.64 -0.92 22.31
N VAL A 123 -11.13 -1.07 23.54
CA VAL A 123 -11.55 -2.16 24.43
C VAL A 123 -13.05 -2.11 24.72
N GLU A 124 -13.61 -0.91 24.87
CA GLU A 124 -15.02 -0.72 25.17
C GLU A 124 -15.95 -0.95 23.98
N HIS A 125 -15.51 -0.61 22.76
CA HIS A 125 -16.40 -0.54 21.58
C HIS A 125 -16.08 -1.57 20.50
N ASP A 126 -14.80 -1.89 20.27
CA ASP A 126 -14.35 -2.83 19.24
C ASP A 126 -12.91 -3.33 19.52
N ILE A 127 -12.80 -4.32 20.41
CA ILE A 127 -11.49 -4.85 20.85
C ILE A 127 -10.76 -5.63 19.76
N ASP A 128 -11.50 -6.17 18.78
CA ASP A 128 -10.96 -6.93 17.66
C ASP A 128 -10.46 -6.02 16.53
N HIS A 129 -10.63 -4.70 16.66
CA HIS A 129 -10.17 -3.74 15.67
C HIS A 129 -8.64 -3.86 15.48
N PRO A 130 -8.12 -3.95 14.23
CA PRO A 130 -6.69 -4.10 13.97
C PRO A 130 -5.80 -3.02 14.60
N LEU A 131 -6.33 -1.80 14.79
CA LEU A 131 -5.60 -0.72 15.46
C LEU A 131 -5.31 -1.01 16.93
N PHE A 132 -6.15 -1.78 17.63
CA PHE A 132 -5.95 -2.04 19.05
C PHE A 132 -4.59 -2.70 19.30
N LYS A 133 -4.32 -3.79 18.58
CA LYS A 133 -3.04 -4.49 18.65
C LYS A 133 -1.85 -3.56 18.32
N ILE A 134 -1.97 -2.80 17.23
CA ILE A 134 -0.89 -1.91 16.77
C ILE A 134 -0.58 -0.83 17.82
N ILE A 135 -1.62 -0.25 18.43
CA ILE A 135 -1.48 0.76 19.49
C ILE A 135 -0.84 0.14 20.73
N CYS A 136 -1.29 -1.03 21.17
CA CYS A 136 -0.68 -1.74 22.30
C CYS A 136 0.81 -2.00 22.07
N ASP A 137 1.19 -2.51 20.89
CA ASP A 137 2.60 -2.77 20.55
C ASP A 137 3.44 -1.46 20.61
N LYS A 138 2.88 -0.33 20.16
CA LYS A 138 3.53 0.98 20.22
C LYS A 138 3.64 1.54 21.63
N ILE A 139 2.59 1.39 22.44
CA ILE A 139 2.58 1.76 23.86
C ILE A 139 3.68 0.99 24.60
N THR A 140 3.72 -0.33 24.45
CA THR A 140 4.76 -1.17 25.06
C THR A 140 6.16 -0.75 24.61
N ALA A 141 6.36 -0.47 23.31
CA ALA A 141 7.66 0.00 22.82
C ALA A 141 8.08 1.35 23.43
N TYR A 142 7.12 2.25 23.68
CA TYR A 142 7.39 3.52 24.35
C TYR A 142 7.71 3.32 25.83
N GLU A 143 6.93 2.51 26.55
CA GLU A 143 7.17 2.17 27.95
C GLU A 143 8.54 1.50 28.14
N ASP A 144 8.96 0.62 27.23
CA ASP A 144 10.24 -0.08 27.31
C ASP A 144 11.45 0.86 27.07
N SER A 145 11.28 1.96 26.31
CA SER A 145 12.39 2.79 25.81
C SER A 145 12.44 4.21 26.36
N ALA A 146 11.33 4.78 26.81
CA ALA A 146 11.30 6.19 27.21
C ALA A 146 12.06 6.41 28.53
N PRO A 147 12.85 7.50 28.65
CA PRO A 147 13.67 7.76 29.85
C PRO A 147 12.87 7.83 31.15
N GLU A 148 11.62 8.28 31.09
CA GLU A 148 10.71 8.38 32.24
C GLU A 148 10.32 7.02 32.83
N TYR A 149 10.39 5.94 32.04
CA TYR A 149 10.14 4.58 32.52
C TYR A 149 11.44 3.82 32.84
N ALA A 150 12.63 4.39 32.57
CA ALA A 150 13.89 3.67 32.72
C ALA A 150 14.15 3.16 34.16
N GLU A 151 13.87 3.98 35.18
CA GLU A 151 14.03 3.59 36.58
C GLU A 151 13.03 2.47 36.95
N PHE A 152 11.79 2.59 36.51
CA PHE A 152 10.77 1.58 36.71
C PHE A 152 11.12 0.26 36.03
N ASN A 153 11.57 0.31 34.78
CA ASN A 153 11.97 -0.86 34.00
C ASN A 153 13.17 -1.57 34.63
N ALA A 154 14.15 -0.82 35.14
CA ALA A 154 15.29 -1.37 35.89
C ALA A 154 14.83 -2.12 37.15
N ARG A 155 13.86 -1.57 37.89
CA ARG A 155 13.27 -2.21 39.07
C ARG A 155 12.50 -3.49 38.72
N ILE A 156 11.71 -3.48 37.65
CA ILE A 156 11.01 -4.68 37.18
C ILE A 156 12.01 -5.78 36.80
N ALA A 157 13.07 -5.43 36.06
CA ALA A 157 14.12 -6.39 35.69
C ALA A 157 14.86 -6.97 36.90
N GLU A 158 14.93 -6.23 38.01
CA GLU A 158 15.51 -6.71 39.28
C GLU A 158 14.56 -7.68 40.01
N LEU A 159 13.25 -7.41 39.99
CA LEU A 159 12.23 -8.29 40.54
C LEU A 159 12.10 -9.62 39.78
N ASP A 160 12.20 -9.59 38.46
CA ASP A 160 12.17 -10.81 37.63
C ASP A 160 13.34 -11.75 37.96
N LYS A 161 14.52 -11.20 38.29
CA LYS A 161 15.71 -11.99 38.70
C LYS A 161 15.52 -12.68 40.06
N LEU A 162 14.58 -12.23 40.88
CA LEU A 162 14.30 -12.78 42.21
C LEU A 162 13.21 -13.88 42.19
N GLY A 163 12.78 -14.33 41.01
CA GLY A 163 11.91 -15.50 40.84
C GLY A 163 10.43 -15.23 41.10
N GLY A 164 9.93 -14.05 40.75
CA GLY A 164 8.64 -13.54 41.22
C GLY A 164 7.65 -13.02 40.18
N TYR A 165 7.47 -13.66 39.02
CA TYR A 165 6.16 -13.84 38.34
C TYR A 165 6.38 -14.67 37.07
N GLU A 166 5.56 -15.72 36.85
CA GLU A 166 5.50 -16.38 35.55
C GLU A 166 5.09 -15.34 34.51
N SER A 167 6.00 -15.05 33.57
CA SER A 167 5.77 -14.14 32.46
C SER A 167 4.67 -14.73 31.57
N ASN A 168 3.42 -14.34 31.79
CA ASN A 168 2.35 -14.64 30.85
C ASN A 168 2.57 -13.75 29.60
N PRO A 169 2.91 -14.33 28.43
CA PRO A 169 3.20 -13.55 27.22
C PRO A 169 2.00 -12.72 26.72
N SER A 170 0.81 -12.99 27.26
CA SER A 170 -0.45 -12.31 26.92
C SER A 170 -0.81 -11.14 27.86
N VAL A 171 -0.04 -10.86 28.92
CA VAL A 171 -0.41 -9.87 29.97
C VAL A 171 0.44 -8.59 29.94
N LYS A 172 1.38 -8.43 29.00
CA LYS A 172 2.06 -7.13 28.80
C LYS A 172 1.11 -5.98 28.38
N GLY A 173 -0.17 -6.27 28.07
CA GLY A 173 -1.17 -5.30 27.66
C GLY A 173 -2.08 -4.72 28.76
N SER A 174 -1.90 -5.02 30.06
CA SER A 174 -2.80 -4.51 31.11
C SER A 174 -2.10 -3.72 32.23
N SER A 175 -1.33 -2.69 31.88
CA SER A 175 -0.98 -1.61 32.84
C SER A 175 -1.93 -0.40 32.75
N LEU A 176 -3.14 -0.60 32.23
CA LEU A 176 -4.27 0.32 32.45
C LEU A 176 -4.75 0.16 33.90
N VAL A 177 -4.01 0.78 34.84
CA VAL A 177 -4.44 1.47 36.07
C VAL A 177 -3.15 1.72 36.87
N LYS A 178 -2.50 2.86 36.62
CA LYS A 178 -1.46 3.40 37.51
C LYS A 178 -1.92 4.80 37.93
N LYS A 179 -2.53 4.87 39.12
CA LYS A 179 -2.85 6.13 39.82
C LYS A 179 -1.58 6.81 40.29
#